data_AF-A0A535VMS2-F1
#
_entry.id   AF-A0A535VMS2-F1
#
_cell.length_a   1.000
_cell.length_b   1.000
_cell.length_c   1.000
_cell.angle_alpha   90.00
_cell.angle_beta   90.00
_cell.angle_gamma   90.00
#
_symmetry.space_group_name_H-M   'P 1'
#
loop_
_entity.id
_entity.type
_entity.pdbx_description
1 polymer ?
#
loop_
_entity_poly.entity_id
_entity_poly.type
_entity_poly.pdbx_seq_one_letter_code
_entity_poly.pdbx_strand_id
1 'polypeptide(L)' 'MNMSLEVPIEGYVNIPEGANIFSRKVARSGHISFEGRPFFISKALAGRYIRLVVLSDRLIVDTSIPLHKDYRLE' A
#
# COMPACT_ATOMS: atom_id res chain seq x y z
N MET A 1 -21.79 -2.93 -13.98
CA MET A 1 -21.79 -4.29 -13.42
C MET A 1 -20.60 -4.38 -12.49
N ASN A 2 -20.80 -4.25 -11.18
CA ASN A 2 -19.72 -4.41 -10.21
C ASN A 2 -19.68 -5.87 -9.78
N MET A 3 -18.63 -6.60 -10.18
CA MET A 3 -18.34 -7.92 -9.65
C MET A 3 -17.68 -7.76 -8.29
N SER A 4 -18.42 -8.13 -7.25
CA SER A 4 -17.86 -8.46 -5.94
C SER A 4 -17.05 -9.75 -6.09
N LEU A 5 -15.73 -9.63 -6.15
CA LEU A 5 -14.82 -10.77 -6.09
C LEU A 5 -14.57 -11.09 -4.63
N GLU A 6 -15.38 -11.99 -4.07
CA GLU A 6 -15.03 -12.73 -2.86
C GLU A 6 -13.99 -13.79 -3.25
N VAL A 7 -12.72 -13.42 -3.14
CA VAL A 7 -11.62 -14.38 -3.13
C VAL A 7 -10.98 -14.30 -1.74
N PRO A 8 -11.04 -15.36 -0.92
CA PRO A 8 -10.44 -15.36 0.40
C PRO A 8 -8.92 -15.47 0.23
N ILE A 9 -8.23 -14.35 0.37
CA ILE A 9 -6.76 -14.30 0.38
C ILE A 9 -6.36 -14.27 1.86
N GLU A 10 -5.85 -15.39 2.38
CA GLU A 10 -5.29 -15.47 3.73
C GLU A 10 -4.25 -14.36 3.93
N GLY A 11 -4.51 -13.48 4.91
CA GLY A 11 -3.64 -12.34 5.24
C GLY A 11 -4.32 -10.97 5.20
N TYR A 12 -5.63 -10.87 4.94
CA TYR A 12 -6.34 -9.60 5.02
C TYR A 12 -6.20 -8.96 6.41
N VAL A 13 -5.54 -7.80 6.46
CA VAL A 13 -5.94 -6.74 7.39
C VAL A 13 -7.45 -6.62 7.27
N ASN A 14 -8.21 -6.90 8.32
CA ASN A 14 -9.66 -6.74 8.34
C ASN A 14 -9.99 -5.38 7.71
N ILE A 15 -10.57 -5.40 6.50
CA ILE A 15 -10.84 -4.16 5.78
C ILE A 15 -11.95 -3.44 6.56
N PRO A 16 -11.68 -2.24 7.09
CA PRO A 16 -12.67 -1.53 7.88
C PRO A 16 -13.90 -1.19 7.03
N GLU A 17 -15.08 -1.23 7.64
CA GLU A 17 -16.32 -0.80 6.98
C GLU A 17 -16.21 0.66 6.54
N GLY A 18 -16.70 0.97 5.33
CA GLY A 18 -16.61 2.31 4.74
C GLY A 18 -15.25 2.66 4.13
N ALA A 19 -14.29 1.73 4.12
CA ALA A 19 -13.00 1.96 3.49
C ALA A 19 -13.06 1.88 1.95
N ASN A 20 -12.35 2.79 1.28
CA ASN A 20 -12.13 2.74 -0.17
C ASN A 20 -10.83 2.00 -0.48
N ILE A 21 -10.87 1.08 -1.44
CA ILE A 21 -9.72 0.25 -1.81
C ILE A 21 -9.23 0.62 -3.21
N PHE A 22 -7.94 0.90 -3.33
CA PHE A 22 -7.29 1.23 -4.59
C PHE A 22 -6.12 0.28 -4.83
N SER A 23 -6.04 -0.27 -6.05
CA SER A 23 -4.80 -0.89 -6.53
C SER A 23 -3.97 0.17 -7.24
N ARG A 24 -2.74 0.40 -6.77
CA ARG A 24 -1.86 1.44 -7.32
C ARG A 24 -0.49 0.89 -7.60
N LYS A 25 0.06 1.21 -8.77
CA LYS A 25 1.45 0.93 -9.10
C LYS A 25 2.36 1.95 -8.42
N VAL A 26 3.33 1.47 -7.64
CA VAL A 26 4.36 2.30 -7.04
C VAL A 26 5.27 2.83 -8.15
N ALA A 27 5.66 4.11 -8.05
CA ALA A 27 6.56 4.71 -9.01
C ALA A 27 7.88 3.91 -9.11
N ARG A 28 8.54 3.92 -10.28
CA ARG A 28 9.86 3.28 -10.44
C ARG A 28 10.91 3.88 -9.51
N SER A 29 10.73 5.13 -9.09
CA SER A 29 11.52 5.80 -8.06
C SER A 29 11.22 5.32 -6.64
N GLY A 30 10.22 4.45 -6.43
CA GLY A 30 9.77 3.96 -5.12
C GLY A 30 8.78 4.88 -4.41
N HIS A 31 8.42 6.02 -5.01
CA HIS A 31 7.47 6.94 -4.39
C HIS A 31 6.07 6.34 -4.33
N ILE A 32 5.50 6.41 -3.14
CA ILE A 32 4.11 6.06 -2.86
C ILE A 32 3.39 7.36 -2.53
N SER A 33 2.38 7.66 -3.34
CA SER A 33 1.57 8.87 -3.25
C SER A 33 0.09 8.54 -3.32
N PHE A 34 -0.72 9.39 -2.71
CA PHE A 34 -2.18 9.35 -2.79
C PHE A 34 -2.68 10.76 -3.07
N GLU A 35 -3.61 10.90 -4.03
CA GLU A 35 -4.15 12.21 -4.48
C GLU A 35 -3.08 13.28 -4.77
N GLY A 36 -1.99 12.86 -5.42
CA GLY A 36 -0.88 13.75 -5.77
C GLY A 36 0.05 14.13 -4.61
N ARG A 37 -0.25 13.70 -3.37
CA ARG A 37 0.58 13.96 -2.18
C ARG A 37 1.53 12.78 -1.93
N PRO A 38 2.84 13.00 -1.81
CA PRO A 38 3.79 11.94 -1.45
C PRO A 38 3.64 11.59 0.03
N PHE A 39 3.66 10.29 0.36
CA PHE A 39 3.63 9.82 1.74
C PHE A 39 4.99 9.28 2.17
N PHE A 40 5.54 8.34 1.41
CA PHE A 40 6.90 7.81 1.66
C PHE A 40 7.48 7.17 0.40
N ILE A 41 8.76 6.79 0.51
CA ILE A 41 9.49 6.11 -0.55
C ILE A 41 9.88 4.72 -0.07
N SER A 42 9.55 3.69 -0.85
CA SER A 42 10.07 2.34 -0.67
C SER A 42 10.62 1.81 -1.99
N LYS A 43 11.94 1.69 -2.08
CA LYS A 43 12.60 1.11 -3.26
C LYS A 43 12.27 -0.38 -3.42
N ALA A 44 12.05 -1.10 -2.32
CA ALA A 44 11.64 -2.50 -2.33
C ALA A 44 10.27 -2.71 -3.00
N LEU A 45 9.43 -1.66 -3.04
CA LEU A 45 8.13 -1.70 -3.69
C LEU A 45 8.12 -1.08 -5.09
N ALA A 46 9.25 -0.56 -5.59
CA ALA A 46 9.31 0.15 -6.86
C ALA A 46 8.74 -0.67 -8.02
N GLY A 47 7.75 -0.11 -8.73
CA GLY A 47 7.09 -0.76 -9.86
C GLY A 47 6.11 -1.88 -9.51
N ARG A 48 5.96 -2.25 -8.22
CA ARG A 48 4.96 -3.22 -7.78
C ARG A 48 3.59 -2.56 -7.68
N TYR A 49 2.54 -3.35 -7.91
CA TYR A 49 1.18 -2.97 -7.53
C TYR A 49 0.99 -3.27 -6.05
N ILE A 50 0.47 -2.28 -5.33
CA ILE A 50 0.13 -2.37 -3.91
C ILE A 50 -1.33 -2.02 -3.73
N ARG A 51 -1.91 -2.50 -2.63
CA ARG A 51 -3.25 -2.11 -2.21
C ARG A 51 -3.15 -0.95 -1.22
N LEU A 52 -3.89 0.11 -1.51
CA LEU A 52 -4.12 1.24 -0.62
C LEU A 52 -5.55 1.16 -0.11
N VAL A 53 -5.72 1.25 1.20
CA VAL A 53 -7.02 1.30 1.86
C VAL A 53 -7.17 2.67 2.51
N VAL A 54 -8.18 3.43 2.11
CA VAL A 54 -8.45 4.77 2.60
C VAL A 54 -9.68 4.72 3.48
N LEU A 55 -9.52 5.06 4.75
CA LEU A 55 -10.61 5.11 5.71
C LEU A 55 -10.56 6.46 6.44
N SER A 56 -11.60 7.26 6.25
CA SER A 56 -11.70 8.61 6.83
C SER A 56 -10.46 9.44 6.48
N ASP A 57 -9.60 9.74 7.45
CA ASP A 57 -8.37 10.52 7.33
C ASP A 57 -7.09 9.65 7.27
N ARG A 58 -7.23 8.33 7.14
CA ARG A 58 -6.12 7.37 7.19
C ARG A 58 -5.88 6.73 5.82
N LEU A 59 -4.61 6.69 5.43
CA LEU A 59 -4.12 5.88 4.32
C LEU A 59 -3.38 4.66 4.88
N ILE A 60 -3.92 3.48 4.66
CA ILE A 60 -3.35 2.20 5.05
C ILE A 60 -2.71 1.56 3.82
N VAL A 61 -1.43 1.19 3.94
CA VAL A 61 -0.73 0.43 2.89
C VAL A 61 -0.80 -1.04 3.26
N ASP A 62 -1.61 -1.80 2.52
CA ASP A 62 -1.79 -3.24 2.72
C ASP A 62 -0.69 -4.01 1.96
N THR A 63 0.53 -3.88 2.46
CA THR A 63 1.68 -4.64 1.99
C THR A 63 2.77 -4.70 3.06
N SER A 64 3.52 -5.79 3.11
CA SER A 64 4.72 -5.85 3.92
C SER A 64 5.80 -4.97 3.29
N ILE A 65 6.23 -3.95 4.02
CA ILE A 65 7.35 -3.10 3.64
C ILE A 65 8.58 -3.63 4.40
N PRO A 66 9.53 -4.33 3.73
CA PRO A 66 10.73 -4.78 4.41
C PRO A 66 11.54 -3.57 4.87
N LEU A 67 11.56 -3.36 6.18
CA LEU A 67 12.48 -2.46 6.86
C LEU A 67 13.80 -3.22 7.03
N HIS A 68 14.62 -3.23 5.98
CA HIS A 68 16.00 -3.69 6.10
C HIS A 68 16.92 -2.61 5.54
N LYS A 69 17.49 -1.84 6.47
CA LYS A 69 18.76 -1.19 6.20
C LYS A 69 19.53 -1.07 7.49
N ASP A 70 20.40 -2.06 7.72
CA ASP A 70 21.43 -1.96 8.75
C ASP A 70 22.48 -0.97 8.28
N TYR A 71 22.77 0.02 9.11
CA TYR A 71 23.89 0.92 8.96
C TYR A 71 24.77 0.76 10.18
N ARG A 72 26.06 0.49 9.96
CA ARG A 72 27.04 0.56 11.04
C ARG A 72 27.30 2.03 11.36
N LEU A 73 27.32 2.35 12.66
CA LEU A 73 27.64 3.68 13.19
C LEU A 73 29.14 3.78 13.50
N GLU A 74 29.97 3.36 12.55
CA GLU A 74 31.42 3.54 12.62
C GLU A 74 31.80 4.91 12.03
#